data_AF-A0A958LVW9-F1
#
_entry.id   AF-A0A958LVW9-F1
#
_cell.length_a   1.000
_cell.length_b   1.000
_cell.length_c   1.000
_cell.angle_alpha   90.00
_cell.angle_beta   90.00
_cell.angle_gamma   90.00
#
_symmetry.space_group_name_H-M   'P 1'
#
loop_
_entity.id
_entity.type
_entity.pdbx_description
1 polymer ?
#
loop_
_entity_poly.entity_id
_entity_poly.type
_entity_poly.pdbx_seq_one_letter_code
_entity_poly.pdbx_strand_id
1 'polypeptide(L)'
;DKHNTVIIEQSSDQVLFQRSLDATKYYVSIKWDGEAEIEQIKKHKYLLNIKSGDKFKFVTPFSQGTKIDYLLDVEETFRLSKKHWINFWESGGAIDLSESSNPQAKELERRIVLSRYLTAIQCAGSLPPSETGLTCNSWYGKFHLEMNWWHGVNFVL
;
A
#
# COMPACT_ATOMS: atom_id res chain seq x y z
N ASP A 1 -4.75 -24.60 13.52
CA ASP A 1 -4.96 -23.24 12.98
C ASP A 1 -3.65 -22.80 12.34
N LYS A 2 -3.63 -22.54 11.03
CA LYS A 2 -2.39 -22.33 10.24
C LYS A 2 -1.89 -20.88 10.23
N HIS A 3 -2.57 -20.00 10.96
CA HIS A 3 -2.18 -18.63 11.12
C HIS A 3 -2.24 -18.20 12.58
N ASN A 4 -1.40 -17.23 12.93
CA ASN A 4 -1.35 -16.66 14.26
C ASN A 4 -1.03 -15.16 14.18
N THR A 5 -1.55 -14.37 15.13
CA THR A 5 -1.22 -12.95 15.29
C THR A 5 -0.97 -12.72 16.77
N VAL A 6 0.18 -12.14 17.11
CA VAL A 6 0.58 -11.83 18.49
C VAL A 6 1.11 -10.42 18.56
N ILE A 7 0.86 -9.75 19.69
CA ILE A 7 1.55 -8.51 20.04
C ILE A 7 2.94 -8.91 20.54
N ILE A 8 3.97 -8.33 19.95
CA ILE A 8 5.36 -8.55 20.39
C ILE A 8 5.93 -7.33 21.12
N GLU A 9 5.42 -6.13 20.85
CA GLU A 9 5.77 -4.90 21.57
C GLU A 9 4.57 -3.97 21.66
N GLN A 10 4.47 -3.23 22.75
CA GLN A 10 3.42 -2.23 22.96
C GLN A 10 3.91 -1.11 23.88
N SER A 11 3.62 0.13 23.51
CA SER A 11 3.79 1.34 24.33
C SER A 11 2.45 2.06 24.48
N SER A 12 2.47 3.27 25.03
CA SER A 12 1.29 4.15 25.14
C SER A 12 0.75 4.65 23.80
N ASP A 13 1.59 4.68 22.76
CA ASP A 13 1.32 5.32 21.47
C ASP A 13 1.60 4.40 20.27
N GLN A 14 2.06 3.16 20.51
CA GLN A 14 2.33 2.22 19.43
C GLN A 14 2.12 0.76 19.85
N VAL A 15 1.87 -0.09 18.87
CA VAL A 15 1.82 -1.54 19.01
C VAL A 15 2.49 -2.20 17.80
N LEU A 16 3.18 -3.31 18.04
CA LEU A 16 3.78 -4.13 17.01
C LEU A 16 3.17 -5.53 17.04
N PHE A 17 2.51 -5.89 15.94
CA PHE A 17 2.01 -7.23 15.71
C PHE A 17 3.00 -8.03 14.88
N GLN A 18 3.26 -9.27 15.29
CA GLN A 18 3.83 -10.29 14.44
C GLN A 18 2.71 -11.22 13.96
N ARG A 19 2.59 -11.37 12.64
CA ARG A 19 1.67 -12.32 12.02
C ARG A 19 2.45 -13.44 11.34
N SER A 20 1.99 -14.66 11.57
CA SER A 20 2.52 -15.87 10.95
C SER A 20 1.41 -16.56 10.17
N LEU A 21 1.67 -16.91 8.91
CA LEU A 21 0.79 -17.67 8.03
C LEU A 21 1.63 -18.76 7.36
N ASP A 22 1.45 -20.00 7.78
CA ASP A 22 2.35 -21.11 7.43
C ASP A 22 3.83 -20.75 7.70
N ALA A 23 4.68 -20.73 6.66
CA ALA A 23 6.10 -20.35 6.77
C ALA A 23 6.34 -18.83 6.70
N THR A 24 5.33 -18.05 6.31
CA THR A 24 5.47 -16.60 6.11
C THR A 24 5.31 -15.86 7.43
N LYS A 25 6.29 -15.01 7.76
CA LYS A 25 6.26 -14.11 8.92
C LYS A 25 6.39 -12.66 8.46
N TYR A 26 5.54 -11.81 9.01
CA TYR A 26 5.56 -10.37 8.75
C TYR A 26 5.10 -9.60 9.98
N TYR A 27 5.40 -8.30 9.94
CA TYR A 27 5.17 -7.39 11.04
C TYR A 27 4.26 -6.26 10.58
N VAL A 28 3.32 -5.88 11.46
CA VAL A 28 2.44 -4.74 11.27
C VAL A 28 2.53 -3.90 12.53
N SER A 29 3.06 -2.68 12.39
CA SER A 29 3.02 -1.71 13.48
C SER A 29 1.79 -0.85 13.34
N ILE A 30 1.26 -0.35 14.45
CA ILE A 30 0.36 0.80 14.46
C ILE A 30 0.96 1.81 15.43
N LYS A 31 1.14 3.05 14.98
CA LYS A 31 1.53 4.19 15.83
C LYS A 31 0.47 5.26 15.72
N TRP A 32 0.06 5.84 16.83
CA TRP A 32 -1.03 6.80 16.88
C TRP A 32 -0.69 8.01 17.75
N ASP A 33 -1.44 9.09 17.52
CA ASP A 33 -1.39 10.28 18.36
C ASP A 33 -2.53 10.27 19.38
N GLY A 34 -2.25 10.78 20.58
CA GLY A 34 -3.22 10.92 21.66
C GLY A 34 -3.43 9.66 22.49
N GLU A 35 -4.47 9.68 23.34
CA GLU A 35 -4.76 8.59 24.27
C GLU A 35 -5.62 7.51 23.60
N ALA A 36 -5.03 6.33 23.40
CA ALA A 36 -5.75 5.15 22.94
C ALA A 36 -5.16 3.87 23.54
N GLU A 37 -5.95 2.80 23.54
CA GLU A 37 -5.52 1.48 24.02
C GLU A 37 -5.85 0.40 22.99
N ILE A 38 -5.03 -0.65 22.95
CA ILE A 38 -5.29 -1.85 22.14
C ILE A 38 -6.01 -2.88 23.01
N GLU A 39 -7.17 -3.32 22.55
CA GLU A 39 -7.95 -4.41 23.14
C GLU A 39 -8.02 -5.60 22.18
N GLN A 40 -7.73 -6.80 22.65
CA GLN A 40 -7.92 -8.02 21.88
C GLN A 40 -9.35 -8.54 22.03
N ILE A 41 -10.20 -8.31 21.02
CA ILE A 41 -11.61 -8.72 21.06
C ILE A 41 -11.86 -10.12 20.50
N LYS A 42 -10.98 -10.63 19.62
CA LYS A 42 -10.96 -12.04 19.16
C LYS A 42 -9.52 -12.47 18.86
N LYS A 43 -9.30 -13.77 18.65
CA LYS A 43 -7.96 -14.39 18.42
C LYS A 43 -7.05 -13.61 17.45
N HIS A 44 -7.61 -13.06 16.37
CA HIS A 44 -6.88 -12.27 15.37
C HIS A 44 -7.57 -10.94 15.06
N LYS A 45 -8.30 -10.40 16.03
CA LYS A 45 -9.04 -9.13 15.90
C LYS A 45 -8.75 -8.25 17.10
N TYR A 46 -8.16 -7.10 16.81
CA TYR A 46 -7.80 -6.10 17.80
C TYR A 46 -8.59 -4.82 17.53
N LEU A 47 -8.93 -4.11 18.59
CA LEU A 47 -9.61 -2.83 18.57
C LEU A 47 -8.67 -1.79 19.15
N LEU A 48 -8.46 -0.69 18.41
CA LEU A 48 -7.76 0.50 18.91
C LEU A 48 -8.81 1.46 19.45
N ASN A 49 -8.96 1.47 20.77
CA ASN A 49 -9.95 2.25 21.51
C ASN A 49 -9.43 3.66 21.77
N ILE A 50 -9.95 4.64 21.05
CA ILE A 50 -9.62 6.06 21.21
C ILE A 50 -10.35 6.62 22.43
N LYS A 51 -9.63 7.22 23.38
CA LYS A 51 -10.21 7.67 24.66
C LYS A 51 -10.85 9.04 24.60
N SER A 52 -10.35 9.94 23.75
CA SER A 52 -10.83 11.31 23.65
C SER A 52 -10.54 11.93 22.29
N GLY A 53 -11.32 12.94 21.91
CA GLY A 53 -11.09 13.75 20.71
C GLY A 53 -12.06 13.47 19.56
N ASP A 54 -12.16 14.43 18.64
CA ASP A 54 -12.94 14.37 17.39
C ASP A 54 -12.08 13.99 16.18
N LYS A 55 -10.75 14.04 16.34
CA LYS A 55 -9.75 13.73 15.32
C LYS A 55 -8.75 12.72 15.86
N PHE A 56 -8.39 11.77 15.02
CA PHE A 56 -7.43 10.73 15.34
C PHE A 56 -6.48 10.51 14.16
N LYS A 57 -5.21 10.29 14.48
CA LYS A 57 -4.13 10.13 13.51
C LYS A 57 -3.35 8.88 13.88
N PHE A 58 -3.09 8.05 12.89
CA PHE A 58 -2.25 6.88 13.05
C PHE A 58 -1.57 6.51 11.73
N VAL A 59 -0.45 5.80 11.84
CA VAL A 59 0.22 5.12 10.74
C VAL A 59 0.18 3.61 10.98
N THR A 60 0.19 2.83 9.90
CA THR A 60 0.20 1.36 9.96
C THR A 60 1.24 0.74 9.02
N PRO A 61 2.54 0.89 9.29
CA PRO A 61 3.55 0.38 8.39
C PRO A 61 3.62 -1.16 8.46
N PHE A 62 3.81 -1.75 7.29
CA PHE A 62 3.98 -3.18 7.09
C PHE A 62 5.43 -3.48 6.73
N SER A 63 5.95 -4.60 7.22
CA SER A 63 7.29 -5.10 6.85
C SER A 63 7.32 -6.62 6.78
N GLN A 64 8.02 -7.13 5.78
CA GLN A 64 8.29 -8.55 5.63
C GLN A 64 9.61 -8.89 6.33
N GLY A 65 9.61 -9.93 7.19
CA GLY A 65 10.84 -10.52 7.73
C GLY A 65 11.52 -9.78 8.89
N THR A 66 11.49 -8.45 8.95
CA THR A 66 12.13 -7.66 10.02
C THR A 66 11.18 -6.65 10.64
N LYS A 67 11.36 -6.37 11.93
CA LYS A 67 10.73 -5.22 12.60
C LYS A 67 11.23 -3.91 11.97
N ILE A 68 10.35 -2.90 11.93
CA ILE A 68 10.75 -1.53 11.63
C ILE A 68 11.14 -0.84 12.94
N ASP A 69 12.39 -0.38 13.03
CA ASP A 69 12.92 0.24 14.24
C ASP A 69 12.40 1.66 14.47
N TYR A 70 12.10 2.39 13.40
CA TYR A 70 11.63 3.77 13.46
C TYR A 70 10.34 3.96 12.66
N LEU A 71 9.28 4.37 13.36
CA LEU A 71 7.98 4.65 12.76
C LEU A 71 7.83 6.15 12.50
N LEU A 72 7.61 6.48 11.23
CA LEU A 72 7.21 7.83 10.81
C LEU A 72 5.91 8.25 11.50
N ASP A 73 5.74 9.54 11.76
CA ASP A 73 4.44 10.08 12.14
C ASP A 73 3.55 10.31 10.90
N VAL A 74 2.31 10.74 11.13
CA VAL A 74 1.31 10.93 10.08
C VAL A 74 1.70 12.07 9.14
N GLU A 75 2.18 13.19 9.69
CA GLU A 75 2.61 14.36 8.93
C GLU A 75 3.76 14.03 7.98
N GLU A 76 4.79 13.35 8.48
CA GLU A 76 5.94 12.94 7.71
C GLU A 76 5.55 11.91 6.64
N THR A 77 4.66 10.98 6.96
CA THR A 77 4.10 10.01 6.00
C THR A 77 3.38 10.72 4.85
N PHE A 78 2.54 11.71 5.15
CA PHE A 78 1.88 12.51 4.11
C PHE A 78 2.88 13.33 3.30
N ARG A 79 3.88 13.94 3.95
CA ARG A 79 4.91 14.73 3.29
C ARG A 79 5.70 13.89 2.29
N LEU A 80 6.15 12.70 2.70
CA LEU A 80 6.88 11.77 1.83
C LEU A 80 6.00 11.23 0.71
N SER A 81 4.72 10.92 0.99
CA SER A 81 3.78 10.47 -0.04
C SER A 81 3.56 11.55 -1.11
N LYS A 82 3.38 12.82 -0.71
CA LYS A 82 3.25 13.94 -1.65
C LYS A 82 4.52 14.10 -2.50
N LYS A 83 5.69 14.06 -1.86
CA LYS A 83 6.98 14.14 -2.55
C LYS A 83 7.15 13.00 -3.57
N HIS A 84 6.77 11.78 -3.19
CA HIS A 84 6.81 10.62 -4.08
C HIS A 84 5.98 10.86 -5.34
N TRP A 85 4.73 11.33 -5.20
CA TRP A 85 3.86 11.56 -6.36
C TRP A 85 4.36 12.68 -7.27
N ILE A 86 4.89 13.78 -6.71
CA ILE A 86 5.52 14.84 -7.51
C ILE A 86 6.68 14.25 -8.33
N ASN A 87 7.60 13.57 -7.65
CA ASN A 87 8.74 12.94 -8.31
C ASN A 87 8.32 11.91 -9.36
N PHE A 88 7.31 11.09 -9.06
CA PHE A 88 6.80 10.08 -9.99
C PHE A 88 6.34 10.72 -11.30
N TRP A 89 5.57 11.82 -11.23
CA TRP A 89 5.07 12.49 -12.42
C TRP A 89 6.17 13.25 -13.17
N GLU A 90 7.06 13.94 -12.45
CA GLU A 90 8.16 14.74 -13.02
C GLU A 90 9.29 13.90 -13.63
N SER A 91 9.55 12.69 -13.13
CA SER A 91 10.67 11.86 -13.59
C SER A 91 10.36 10.92 -14.76
N GLY A 92 9.09 10.77 -15.14
CA GLY A 92 8.68 9.92 -16.27
C GLY A 92 7.97 10.69 -17.37
N GLY A 93 7.74 10.05 -18.52
CA GLY A 93 7.12 10.67 -19.69
C GLY A 93 5.61 10.46 -19.82
N ALA A 94 4.92 11.43 -20.40
CA ALA A 94 3.57 11.30 -20.95
C ALA A 94 3.56 11.94 -22.35
N ILE A 95 2.65 11.52 -23.22
CA ILE A 95 2.51 12.05 -24.57
C ILE A 95 1.47 13.16 -24.53
N ASP A 96 1.85 14.35 -25.01
CA ASP A 96 0.96 15.48 -25.24
C ASP A 96 0.31 15.35 -26.62
N LEU A 97 -1.02 15.28 -26.65
CA LEU A 97 -1.85 15.18 -27.86
C LEU A 97 -2.75 16.42 -28.03
N SER A 98 -2.51 17.49 -27.28
CA SER A 98 -3.34 18.70 -27.28
C SER A 98 -3.45 19.37 -28.66
N GLU A 99 -2.41 19.27 -29.48
CA GLU A 99 -2.35 19.82 -30.85
C GLU A 99 -2.87 18.85 -31.93
N SER A 100 -3.38 17.68 -31.55
CA SER A 100 -3.92 16.73 -32.51
C SER A 100 -5.30 17.16 -33.04
N SER A 101 -5.49 17.09 -34.36
CA SER A 101 -6.79 17.31 -34.99
C SER A 101 -7.75 16.10 -34.88
N ASN A 102 -7.28 14.96 -34.33
CA ASN A 102 -8.10 13.78 -34.18
C ASN A 102 -9.08 13.95 -32.99
N PRO A 103 -10.39 13.76 -33.17
CA PRO A 103 -11.37 13.91 -32.08
C PRO A 103 -11.16 12.95 -30.89
N GLN A 104 -10.43 11.85 -31.08
CA GLN A 104 -10.12 10.87 -30.03
C GLN A 104 -8.86 11.19 -29.22
N ALA A 105 -8.11 12.24 -29.59
CA ALA A 105 -6.83 12.59 -28.98
C ALA A 105 -6.91 12.77 -27.46
N LYS A 106 -7.92 13.51 -26.97
CA LYS A 106 -8.13 13.74 -25.53
C LYS A 106 -8.39 12.44 -24.75
N GLU A 107 -9.14 11.51 -25.34
CA GLU A 107 -9.42 10.22 -24.71
C GLU A 107 -8.18 9.32 -24.69
N LEU A 108 -7.37 9.36 -25.75
CA LEU A 108 -6.10 8.63 -25.78
C LEU A 108 -5.11 9.19 -24.74
N GLU A 109 -4.97 10.50 -24.64
CA GLU A 109 -4.15 11.18 -23.62
C GLU A 109 -4.59 10.81 -22.20
N ARG A 110 -5.90 10.86 -21.92
CA ARG A 110 -6.46 10.42 -20.64
C ARG A 110 -6.10 8.97 -20.33
N ARG A 111 -6.14 8.07 -21.31
CA ARG A 111 -5.78 6.65 -21.15
C ARG A 111 -4.28 6.46 -20.90
N ILE A 112 -3.43 7.26 -21.52
CA ILE A 112 -1.97 7.22 -21.28
C ILE A 112 -1.68 7.59 -19.82
N VAL A 113 -2.24 8.71 -19.34
CA VAL A 113 -2.07 9.16 -17.95
C VAL A 113 -2.67 8.13 -16.98
N LEU A 114 -3.88 7.64 -17.24
CA LEU A 114 -4.54 6.65 -16.40
C LEU A 114 -3.76 5.33 -16.36
N SER A 115 -3.27 4.84 -17.50
CA SER A 115 -2.46 3.62 -17.55
C SER A 115 -1.21 3.77 -16.70
N ARG A 116 -0.51 4.91 -16.78
CA ARG A 116 0.69 5.17 -15.97
C ARG A 116 0.38 5.24 -14.48
N TYR A 117 -0.72 5.89 -14.10
CA TYR A 117 -1.20 5.92 -12.71
C TYR A 117 -1.54 4.51 -12.20
N LEU A 118 -2.29 3.73 -12.98
CA LEU A 118 -2.67 2.36 -12.64
C LEU A 118 -1.44 1.46 -12.49
N THR A 119 -0.47 1.54 -13.41
CA THR A 119 0.79 0.80 -13.28
C THR A 119 1.50 1.15 -11.97
N ALA A 120 1.59 2.44 -11.61
CA ALA A 120 2.26 2.86 -10.39
C ALA A 120 1.62 2.30 -9.10
N ILE A 121 0.29 2.34 -9.01
CA ILE A 121 -0.39 1.88 -7.78
C ILE A 121 -0.59 0.36 -7.74
N GLN A 122 -0.73 -0.31 -8.89
CA GLN A 122 -1.03 -1.74 -8.94
C GLN A 122 0.23 -2.59 -8.97
N CYS A 123 1.31 -2.10 -9.59
CA CYS A 123 2.60 -2.80 -9.67
C CYS A 123 3.58 -2.36 -8.55
N ALA A 124 3.07 -2.04 -7.36
CA ALA A 124 3.87 -1.49 -6.26
C ALA A 124 4.67 -2.56 -5.46
N GLY A 125 4.55 -3.83 -5.82
CA GLY A 125 5.23 -4.96 -5.15
C GLY A 125 6.51 -5.39 -5.87
N SER A 126 7.24 -6.34 -5.25
CA SER A 126 8.41 -7.00 -5.87
C SER A 126 8.04 -8.10 -6.87
N LEU A 127 6.76 -8.47 -6.93
CA LEU A 127 6.21 -9.48 -7.83
C LEU A 127 5.21 -8.82 -8.78
N PRO A 128 5.00 -9.39 -9.98
CA PRO A 128 3.95 -8.92 -10.89
C PRO A 128 2.59 -8.90 -10.17
N PRO A 129 1.72 -7.92 -10.46
CA PRO A 129 0.41 -7.83 -9.83
C PRO A 129 -0.47 -9.04 -10.18
N SER A 130 -1.46 -9.31 -9.34
CA SER A 130 -2.60 -10.15 -9.72
C SER A 130 -3.41 -9.47 -10.84
N GLU A 131 -4.33 -10.22 -11.47
CA GLU A 131 -5.16 -9.72 -12.58
C GLU A 131 -5.89 -8.40 -12.26
N THR A 132 -6.33 -8.24 -11.02
CA THR A 132 -7.02 -7.04 -10.53
C THR A 132 -6.14 -6.10 -9.72
N GLY A 133 -4.83 -6.34 -9.73
CA GLY A 133 -3.84 -5.66 -8.88
C GLY A 133 -4.20 -5.72 -7.39
N LEU A 134 -3.90 -4.65 -6.68
CA LEU A 134 -4.19 -4.44 -5.26
C LEU A 134 -5.63 -3.98 -4.98
N THR A 135 -6.49 -3.88 -6.00
CA THR A 135 -7.84 -3.28 -5.87
C THR A 135 -8.83 -4.21 -5.18
N CYS A 136 -8.86 -5.47 -5.58
CA CYS A 136 -9.77 -6.46 -5.04
C CYS A 136 -9.14 -7.85 -5.03
N ASN A 137 -9.60 -8.68 -4.11
CA ASN A 137 -9.18 -10.06 -3.98
C ASN A 137 -9.98 -10.95 -4.96
N SER A 138 -9.71 -10.81 -6.27
CA SER A 138 -10.25 -11.71 -7.29
C SER A 138 -9.51 -13.06 -7.25
N TRP A 139 -10.19 -14.15 -7.63
CA TRP A 139 -9.61 -15.50 -7.68
C TRP A 139 -8.90 -15.97 -6.39
N TYR A 140 -9.35 -15.48 -5.23
CA TYR A 140 -8.70 -15.73 -3.93
C TYR A 140 -7.21 -15.31 -3.90
N GLY A 141 -6.82 -14.32 -4.71
CA GLY A 141 -5.49 -13.72 -4.69
C GLY A 141 -4.47 -14.54 -5.47
N LYS A 142 -4.92 -15.47 -6.31
CA LYS A 142 -4.04 -16.25 -7.18
C LYS A 142 -3.51 -15.36 -8.30
N PHE A 143 -2.22 -15.53 -8.59
CA PHE A 143 -1.57 -14.83 -9.70
C PHE A 143 -1.86 -15.55 -11.02
N HIS A 144 -2.52 -14.86 -11.95
CA HIS A 144 -2.64 -15.27 -13.35
C HIS A 144 -1.52 -14.61 -14.15
N LEU A 145 -0.41 -15.34 -14.34
CA LEU A 145 0.85 -14.77 -14.84
C LEU A 145 1.04 -14.88 -16.35
N GLU A 146 0.14 -15.56 -17.06
CA GLU A 146 0.27 -15.85 -18.50
C GLU A 146 0.38 -14.58 -19.35
N MET A 147 -0.37 -13.53 -18.98
CA MET A 147 -0.36 -12.25 -19.68
C MET A 147 0.61 -11.21 -19.10
N ASN A 148 1.09 -11.42 -17.86
CA ASN A 148 1.93 -10.44 -17.17
C ASN A 148 3.23 -10.15 -17.94
N TRP A 149 3.80 -11.14 -18.62
CA TRP A 149 4.99 -10.95 -19.44
C TRP A 149 4.77 -9.98 -20.62
N TRP A 150 3.68 -10.16 -21.38
CA TRP A 150 3.36 -9.29 -22.52
C TRP A 150 3.12 -7.83 -22.11
N HIS A 151 2.52 -7.62 -20.94
CA HIS A 151 2.23 -6.29 -20.44
C HIS A 151 3.42 -5.66 -19.70
N GLY A 152 4.30 -6.48 -19.10
CA GLY A 152 5.42 -6.02 -18.27
C GLY A 152 6.73 -5.79 -19.02
N VAL A 153 6.96 -6.50 -20.13
CA VAL A 153 8.27 -6.50 -20.83
C VAL A 153 8.73 -5.11 -21.29
N ASN A 154 7.78 -4.22 -21.60
CA ASN A 154 8.08 -2.87 -22.07
C ASN A 154 8.60 -1.94 -20.96
N PHE A 155 8.61 -2.38 -19.69
CA PHE A 155 9.03 -1.60 -18.53
C PHE A 155 10.37 -2.05 -17.92
N VAL A 156 11.10 -2.99 -18.55
CA VAL A 156 12.36 -3.58 -18.04
C VAL A 156 13.60 -2.71 -18.38
N LEU A 157 13.42 -1.41 -18.57
CA LEU A 157 14.49 -0.47 -18.94
C LEU A 157 14.76 0.54 -17.82
#